data_AF-A0A0C2YW41-F1
#
_entry.id   AF-A0A0C2YW41-F1
#
_cell.length_a   1.000
_cell.length_b   1.000
_cell.length_c   1.000
_cell.angle_alpha   90.00
_cell.angle_beta   90.00
_cell.angle_gamma   90.00
#
_symmetry.space_group_name_H-M   'P 1'
#
loop_
_entity.id
_entity.type
_entity.pdbx_description
1 polymer ?
#
loop_
_entity_poly.entity_id
_entity_poly.type
_entity_poly.pdbx_seq_one_letter_code
_entity_poly.pdbx_strand_id
1 'polypeptide(L)'
;MPYTFEDRTGDIKDSDFDDIYDRMFLRVASYPHASPGRATTLALYVMARRSTRHRDVRHLERQPSVILEFGEAHLGLGTIHFTQSPSSTVSIPMNNYLKKTTLFGGSLSRKFRASDGREYRWQYQSVDGHEWTCLSEEGYIVAHYDLRPPNIAVYGVSGNTFTVHDAYSSLCVDILASLTIMRYIAKYRQ
;
A
#
# COMPACT_ATOMS: atom_id res chain seq x y z
N MET A 1 2.04 8.79 -18.85
CA MET A 1 0.62 8.58 -18.44
C MET A 1 0.59 7.97 -17.05
N PRO A 2 -0.24 8.43 -16.10
CA PRO A 2 -0.24 7.89 -14.73
C PRO A 2 -0.52 6.38 -14.71
N TYR A 3 0.00 5.69 -13.69
CA TYR A 3 -0.35 4.31 -13.37
C TYR A 3 -1.66 4.30 -12.59
N THR A 4 -2.68 3.67 -13.14
CA THR A 4 -4.00 3.61 -12.52
C THR A 4 -4.34 2.16 -12.33
N PHE A 5 -4.27 1.72 -11.08
CA PHE A 5 -4.54 0.35 -10.67
C PHE A 5 -5.99 0.22 -10.20
N GLU A 6 -6.67 -0.81 -10.67
CA GLU A 6 -7.92 -1.29 -10.08
C GLU A 6 -7.58 -2.11 -8.83
N ASP A 7 -8.02 -1.68 -7.65
CA ASP A 7 -8.01 -2.52 -6.43
C ASP A 7 -9.25 -3.43 -6.47
N ARG A 8 -9.05 -4.71 -6.79
CA ARG A 8 -10.17 -5.60 -7.13
C ARG A 8 -11.14 -5.85 -5.99
N THR A 9 -10.69 -5.81 -4.75
CA THR A 9 -11.52 -6.15 -3.57
C THR A 9 -11.79 -4.95 -2.68
N GLY A 10 -10.89 -3.97 -2.64
CA GLY A 10 -10.88 -2.94 -1.62
C GLY A 10 -10.49 -3.48 -0.23
N ASP A 11 -10.09 -4.75 -0.11
CA ASP A 11 -9.61 -5.33 1.15
C ASP A 11 -8.12 -5.03 1.32
N ILE A 12 -7.75 -4.61 2.52
CA ILE A 12 -6.36 -4.33 2.92
C ILE A 12 -5.53 -5.62 2.92
N LYS A 13 -6.15 -6.78 3.20
CA LYS A 13 -5.41 -8.04 3.46
C LYS A 13 -5.22 -8.94 2.24
N ASP A 14 -6.09 -8.82 1.24
CA ASP A 14 -6.04 -9.65 0.03
C ASP A 14 -6.67 -8.91 -1.14
N SER A 15 -5.83 -8.34 -1.99
CA SER A 15 -6.27 -7.70 -3.23
C SER A 15 -5.19 -7.72 -4.30
N ASP A 16 -5.63 -7.82 -5.56
CA ASP A 16 -4.82 -7.57 -6.74
C ASP A 16 -5.04 -6.12 -7.18
N PHE A 17 -3.95 -5.47 -7.59
CA PHE A 17 -3.88 -4.11 -8.11
C PHE A 17 -3.39 -4.20 -9.55
N ASP A 18 -4.34 -4.18 -10.49
CA ASP A 18 -4.07 -4.37 -11.92
C ASP A 18 -4.08 -3.00 -12.63
N ASP A 19 -2.96 -2.57 -13.24
CA ASP A 19 -2.94 -1.32 -14.03
C ASP A 19 -3.88 -1.47 -15.23
N ILE A 20 -4.72 -0.45 -15.46
CA ILE A 20 -5.73 -0.47 -16.53
C ILE A 20 -5.12 -0.55 -17.94
N TYR A 21 -3.84 -0.21 -18.09
CA TYR A 21 -3.07 -0.33 -19.34
C TYR A 21 -2.14 -1.57 -19.35
N ASP A 22 -2.33 -2.50 -18.42
CA ASP A 22 -1.56 -3.76 -18.33
C ASP A 22 -0.04 -3.58 -18.20
N ARG A 23 0.42 -2.44 -17.67
CA ARG A 23 1.87 -2.15 -17.51
C ARG A 23 2.48 -2.72 -16.25
N MET A 24 1.70 -2.89 -15.19
CA MET A 24 2.17 -3.40 -13.90
C MET A 24 1.03 -4.10 -13.16
N PHE A 25 1.38 -5.18 -12.47
CA PHE A 25 0.45 -5.98 -11.67
C PHE A 25 1.04 -6.12 -10.27
N LEU A 26 0.32 -5.67 -9.26
CA LEU A 26 0.75 -5.76 -7.87
C LEU A 26 -0.25 -6.61 -7.09
N ARG A 27 0.20 -7.27 -6.03
CA ARG A 27 -0.69 -8.03 -5.13
C ARG A 27 -0.33 -7.77 -3.69
N VAL A 28 -1.35 -7.53 -2.87
CA VAL A 28 -1.26 -7.59 -1.41
C VAL A 28 -1.93 -8.88 -0.96
N ALA A 29 -1.24 -9.70 -0.16
CA ALA A 29 -1.80 -10.95 0.37
C ALA A 29 -1.25 -11.25 1.77
N SER A 30 -1.97 -12.07 2.53
CA SER A 30 -1.45 -12.64 3.79
C SER A 30 -0.15 -13.43 3.54
N TYR A 31 0.85 -13.23 4.38
CA TYR A 31 2.14 -13.92 4.23
C TYR A 31 2.14 -15.26 5.00
N PRO A 32 2.28 -16.41 4.33
CA PRO A 32 2.10 -17.72 4.96
C PRO A 32 3.25 -18.13 5.90
N HIS A 33 4.44 -17.51 5.77
CA HIS A 33 5.58 -17.78 6.66
C HIS A 33 5.58 -16.90 7.92
N ALA A 34 4.44 -16.28 8.25
CA ALA A 34 4.29 -15.54 9.50
C ALA A 34 4.50 -16.48 10.70
N SER A 35 5.29 -16.05 11.68
CA SER A 35 5.50 -16.85 12.90
C SER A 35 4.16 -17.08 13.62
N PRO A 36 3.84 -18.33 14.02
CA PRO A 36 2.62 -18.62 14.76
C PRO A 36 2.58 -17.81 16.05
N GLY A 37 1.51 -17.05 16.26
CA GLY A 37 1.32 -16.16 17.40
C GLY A 37 1.65 -14.69 17.16
N ARG A 38 2.09 -14.28 15.96
CA ARG A 38 2.23 -12.85 15.60
C ARG A 38 0.96 -12.26 14.98
N ALA A 39 0.84 -10.95 15.16
CA ALA A 39 -0.17 -10.10 14.54
C ALA A 39 -0.12 -10.14 12.99
N THR A 40 -1.17 -9.58 12.35
CA THR A 40 -1.40 -9.60 10.89
C THR A 40 -0.10 -9.38 10.11
N THR A 41 0.30 -10.33 9.26
CA THR A 41 1.46 -10.16 8.37
C THR A 41 1.00 -10.18 6.92
N LEU A 42 1.30 -9.11 6.18
CA LEU A 42 0.98 -8.98 4.76
C LEU A 42 2.26 -8.95 3.93
N ALA A 43 2.17 -9.35 2.68
CA ALA A 43 3.25 -9.26 1.72
C ALA A 43 2.75 -8.60 0.42
N LEU A 44 3.61 -7.75 -0.15
CA LEU A 44 3.41 -7.13 -1.45
C LEU A 44 4.28 -7.84 -2.49
N TYR A 45 3.68 -8.15 -3.63
CA TYR A 45 4.35 -8.83 -4.73
C TYR A 45 4.22 -8.03 -6.02
N VAL A 46 5.31 -7.93 -6.77
CA VAL A 46 5.28 -7.54 -8.18
C VAL A 46 5.01 -8.79 -9.03
N MET A 47 3.87 -8.80 -9.70
CA MET A 47 3.39 -9.91 -10.50
C MET A 47 3.75 -9.69 -11.97
N ALA A 48 4.09 -10.77 -12.69
CA ALA A 48 4.45 -10.67 -14.10
C ALA A 48 3.24 -10.54 -15.04
N ARG A 49 2.03 -10.83 -14.55
CA ARG A 49 0.80 -10.79 -15.34
C ARG A 49 -0.41 -10.59 -14.43
N ARG A 50 -1.50 -10.11 -15.04
CA ARG A 50 -2.81 -9.97 -14.42
C ARG A 50 -3.28 -11.28 -13.78
N SER A 51 -3.90 -11.16 -12.61
CA SER A 51 -4.60 -12.29 -11.98
C SER A 51 -5.81 -12.68 -12.82
N THR A 52 -5.84 -13.93 -13.27
CA THR A 52 -6.89 -14.46 -14.17
C THR A 52 -8.04 -15.12 -13.41
N ARG A 53 -7.93 -15.34 -12.10
CA ARG A 53 -8.92 -16.05 -11.28
C ARG A 53 -8.94 -15.51 -9.84
N HIS A 54 -10.11 -15.55 -9.21
CA HIS A 54 -10.19 -15.45 -7.75
C HIS A 54 -9.37 -16.60 -7.14
N ARG A 55 -8.39 -16.28 -6.28
CA ARG A 55 -7.40 -17.19 -5.67
C ARG A 55 -6.21 -17.60 -6.57
N ASP A 56 -5.63 -16.65 -7.30
CA ASP A 56 -4.32 -16.88 -7.93
C ASP A 56 -3.22 -17.05 -6.85
N VAL A 57 -2.63 -18.26 -6.78
CA VAL A 57 -1.59 -18.64 -5.81
C VAL A 57 -0.17 -18.48 -6.34
N ARG A 58 0.03 -17.99 -7.57
CA ARG A 58 1.38 -17.83 -8.18
C ARG A 58 2.31 -16.92 -7.39
N HIS A 59 1.76 -16.05 -6.53
CA HIS A 59 2.56 -15.21 -5.64
C HIS A 59 3.37 -16.04 -4.63
N LEU A 60 2.93 -17.27 -4.30
CA LEU A 60 3.65 -18.18 -3.40
C LEU A 60 4.98 -18.67 -3.98
N GLU A 61 5.14 -18.62 -5.31
CA GLU A 61 6.37 -18.99 -6.01
C GLU A 61 7.36 -17.81 -6.14
N ARG A 62 6.96 -16.62 -5.65
CA ARG A 62 7.73 -15.38 -5.80
C ARG A 62 8.27 -14.91 -4.46
N GLN A 63 9.47 -14.32 -4.50
CA GLN A 63 9.93 -13.52 -3.39
C GLN A 63 9.06 -12.26 -3.30
N PRO A 64 8.51 -11.91 -2.12
CA PRO A 64 7.82 -10.64 -1.95
C PRO A 64 8.79 -9.48 -2.20
N SER A 65 8.26 -8.31 -2.53
CA SER A 65 9.03 -7.05 -2.61
C SER A 65 9.02 -6.30 -1.28
N VAL A 66 7.93 -6.45 -0.52
CA VAL A 66 7.79 -5.89 0.83
C VAL A 66 7.02 -6.88 1.70
N ILE A 67 7.44 -7.02 2.97
CA ILE A 67 6.69 -7.72 4.01
C ILE A 67 6.32 -6.70 5.09
N LEU A 68 5.06 -6.69 5.49
CA LEU A 68 4.47 -5.84 6.51
C LEU A 68 4.07 -6.69 7.71
N GLU A 69 4.93 -6.74 8.73
CA GLU A 69 4.63 -7.40 10.00
C GLU A 69 3.96 -6.39 10.93
N PHE A 70 2.63 -6.37 10.98
CA PHE A 70 1.93 -5.47 11.88
C PHE A 70 2.09 -5.96 13.32
N GLY A 71 2.27 -5.02 14.26
CA GLY A 71 2.30 -5.32 15.69
C GLY A 71 0.90 -5.61 16.24
N GLU A 72 0.83 -6.01 17.51
CA GLU A 72 -0.44 -6.04 18.26
C GLU A 72 -0.90 -4.63 18.63
N ALA A 73 -2.20 -4.48 18.93
CA ALA A 73 -2.87 -3.20 19.19
C ALA A 73 -2.11 -2.29 20.19
N HIS A 74 -1.46 -2.87 21.20
CA HIS A 74 -0.76 -2.13 22.26
C HIS A 74 0.76 -2.04 22.08
N LEU A 75 1.35 -2.83 21.17
CA LEU A 75 2.81 -2.97 21.02
C LEU A 75 3.40 -2.10 19.90
N GLY A 76 2.61 -1.18 19.34
CA GLY A 76 3.01 -0.33 18.22
C GLY A 76 2.59 -0.87 16.85
N LEU A 77 3.06 -0.21 15.78
CA LEU A 77 2.63 -0.50 14.41
C LEU A 77 3.25 -1.77 13.82
N GLY A 78 4.43 -2.18 14.29
CA GLY A 78 5.17 -3.32 13.76
C GLY A 78 6.36 -2.91 12.89
N THR A 79 6.73 -3.76 11.94
CA THR A 79 7.97 -3.64 11.14
C THR A 79 7.67 -3.84 9.66
N ILE A 80 8.26 -2.98 8.82
CA ILE A 80 8.29 -3.14 7.36
C ILE A 80 9.65 -3.72 6.96
N HIS A 81 9.63 -4.71 6.07
CA HIS A 81 10.81 -5.35 5.51
C HIS A 81 10.81 -5.14 3.99
N PHE A 82 11.81 -4.43 3.48
CA PHE A 82 12.07 -4.35 2.05
C PHE A 82 13.02 -5.48 1.65
N THR A 83 12.56 -6.35 0.76
CA THR A 83 13.29 -7.54 0.32
C THR A 83 13.95 -7.24 -1.02
N GLN A 84 15.28 -7.11 -1.01
CA GLN A 84 16.07 -6.92 -2.22
C GLN A 84 16.78 -8.23 -2.58
N SER A 85 16.67 -8.62 -3.85
CA SER A 85 17.48 -9.71 -4.40
C SER A 85 18.94 -9.23 -4.58
N PRO A 86 19.98 -10.03 -4.25
CA PRO A 86 19.91 -11.45 -3.91
C PRO A 86 19.84 -11.78 -2.41
N SER A 87 20.01 -10.83 -1.47
CA SER A 87 20.02 -11.18 -0.04
C SER A 87 20.00 -10.02 0.97
N SER A 88 19.77 -8.77 0.57
CA SER A 88 19.63 -7.66 1.53
C SER A 88 18.16 -7.44 1.89
N THR A 89 17.83 -7.67 3.16
CA THR A 89 16.55 -7.26 3.72
C THR A 89 16.77 -6.04 4.60
N VAL A 90 16.16 -4.91 4.25
CA VAL A 90 16.15 -3.71 5.09
C VAL A 90 14.89 -3.72 5.94
N SER A 91 15.07 -3.81 7.26
CA SER A 91 13.97 -3.84 8.22
C SER A 91 13.87 -2.52 8.96
N ILE A 92 12.69 -1.92 8.98
CA ILE A 92 12.46 -0.62 9.61
C ILE A 92 11.20 -0.70 10.47
N PRO A 93 11.22 -0.26 11.75
CA PRO A 93 9.99 -0.12 12.52
C PRO A 93 9.02 0.80 11.78
N MET A 94 7.75 0.41 11.63
CA MET A 94 6.75 1.18 10.86
C MET A 94 6.53 2.58 11.44
N ASN A 95 6.74 2.79 12.75
CA ASN A 95 6.71 4.12 13.36
C ASN A 95 7.87 5.03 12.92
N ASN A 96 9.02 4.44 12.55
CA ASN A 96 10.18 5.16 12.03
C ASN A 96 10.07 5.38 10.52
N TYR A 97 9.43 4.44 9.81
CA TYR A 97 9.17 4.55 8.38
C TYR A 97 8.03 5.56 8.08
N LEU A 98 6.89 5.43 8.76
CA LEU A 98 5.70 6.30 8.64
C LEU A 98 5.53 7.15 9.91
N LYS A 99 6.16 8.32 9.90
CA LYS A 99 6.16 9.25 11.04
C LYS A 99 4.92 10.14 11.01
N LYS A 100 4.31 10.37 12.17
CA LYS A 100 3.25 11.39 12.29
C LYS A 100 3.80 12.76 11.87
N THR A 101 3.00 13.51 11.10
CA THR A 101 3.40 14.86 10.67
C THR A 101 3.37 15.88 11.80
N THR A 102 2.53 15.63 12.81
CA THR A 102 2.41 16.47 14.00
C THR A 102 2.27 15.56 15.24
N LEU A 103 2.85 15.97 16.37
CA LEU A 103 2.82 15.18 17.61
C LEU A 103 1.41 15.09 18.21
N PHE A 104 0.60 16.15 18.03
CA PHE A 104 -0.76 16.27 18.58
C PHE A 104 -1.87 16.16 17.52
N GLY A 105 -1.54 15.86 16.26
CA GLY A 105 -2.54 15.68 15.20
C GLY A 105 -3.01 14.23 15.05
N GLY A 106 -4.05 14.06 14.25
CA GLY A 106 -4.63 12.76 13.93
C GLY A 106 -3.61 11.77 13.36
N SER A 107 -3.81 10.48 13.64
CA SER A 107 -2.92 9.39 13.20
C SER A 107 -2.90 9.19 11.68
N LEU A 108 -3.84 9.79 10.95
CA LEU A 108 -4.08 9.63 9.52
C LEU A 108 -3.35 10.66 8.63
N SER A 109 -2.41 11.41 9.21
CA SER A 109 -1.45 12.24 8.45
C SER A 109 -0.04 11.81 8.82
N ARG A 110 0.64 11.14 7.88
CA ARG A 110 1.99 10.57 8.10
C ARG A 110 2.88 10.75 6.89
N LYS A 111 4.17 10.91 7.16
CA LYS A 111 5.21 11.06 6.16
C LYS A 111 6.17 9.88 6.17
N PHE A 112 6.67 9.54 4.99
CA PHE A 112 7.65 8.48 4.79
C PHE A 112 8.72 8.93 3.79
N ARG A 113 9.89 8.30 3.87
CA ARG A 113 10.96 8.48 2.89
C ARG A 113 10.93 7.28 1.94
N ALA A 114 10.77 7.53 0.64
CA ALA A 114 10.74 6.46 -0.35
C ALA A 114 12.16 6.07 -0.80
N SER A 115 12.25 5.06 -1.65
CA SER A 115 13.49 4.54 -2.24
C SER A 115 14.30 5.56 -3.06
N ASP A 116 13.67 6.60 -3.60
CA ASP A 116 14.36 7.73 -4.26
C ASP A 116 15.03 8.71 -3.27
N GLY A 117 14.88 8.47 -1.97
CA GLY A 117 15.44 9.29 -0.91
C GLY A 117 14.66 10.57 -0.62
N ARG A 118 13.51 10.81 -1.25
CA ARG A 118 12.64 11.98 -1.01
C ARG A 118 11.55 11.67 0.00
N GLU A 119 11.00 12.72 0.61
CA GLU A 119 9.91 12.61 1.58
C GLU A 119 8.55 12.81 0.90
N TYR A 120 7.60 11.97 1.30
CA TYR A 120 6.22 11.96 0.83
C TYR A 120 5.28 11.88 2.01
N ARG A 121 4.04 12.36 1.84
CA ARG A 121 3.06 12.44 2.94
C ARG A 121 1.69 11.96 2.49
N TRP A 122 1.14 11.02 3.23
CA TRP A 122 -0.25 10.62 3.15
C TRP A 122 -1.14 11.49 4.02
N GLN A 123 -2.30 11.86 3.49
CA GLN A 123 -3.37 12.55 4.19
C GLN A 123 -4.71 11.90 3.86
N TYR A 124 -5.53 11.69 4.88
CA TYR A 124 -6.88 11.14 4.73
C TYR A 124 -7.87 12.26 4.44
N GLN A 125 -8.64 12.13 3.34
CA GLN A 125 -9.72 13.04 2.95
C GLN A 125 -9.33 14.53 2.94
N SER A 126 -8.09 14.84 2.56
CA SER A 126 -7.61 16.23 2.47
C SER A 126 -7.98 16.94 1.17
N VAL A 127 -8.24 16.17 0.11
CA VAL A 127 -8.67 16.66 -1.20
C VAL A 127 -10.03 16.05 -1.51
N ASP A 128 -10.97 16.87 -1.97
CA ASP A 128 -12.32 16.41 -2.28
C ASP A 128 -12.31 15.31 -3.35
N GLY A 129 -13.16 14.31 -3.16
CA GLY A 129 -13.20 13.13 -4.02
C GLY A 129 -12.09 12.11 -3.79
N HIS A 130 -11.09 12.40 -2.94
CA HIS A 130 -10.02 11.45 -2.62
C HIS A 130 -10.06 10.92 -1.19
N GLU A 131 -10.06 9.60 -1.03
CA GLU A 131 -10.01 9.01 0.31
C GLU A 131 -8.62 9.18 0.92
N TRP A 132 -7.58 8.91 0.13
CA TRP A 132 -6.19 9.14 0.51
C TRP A 132 -5.46 9.93 -0.56
N THR A 133 -4.70 10.93 -0.15
CA THR A 133 -3.82 11.70 -1.04
C THR A 133 -2.39 11.62 -0.56
N CYS A 134 -1.47 11.26 -1.46
CA CYS A 134 -0.03 11.29 -1.24
C CYS A 134 0.54 12.54 -1.90
N LEU A 135 1.24 13.35 -1.12
CA LEU A 135 1.86 14.59 -1.56
C LEU A 135 3.38 14.48 -1.51
N SER A 136 4.07 15.15 -2.45
CA SER A 136 5.49 15.44 -2.34
C SER A 136 5.75 16.51 -1.28
N GLU A 137 7.02 16.74 -0.96
CA GLU A 137 7.45 17.83 -0.07
C GLU A 137 6.99 19.21 -0.59
N GLU A 138 7.00 19.41 -1.91
CA GLU A 138 6.54 20.64 -2.55
C GLU A 138 5.01 20.75 -2.65
N GLY A 139 4.27 19.74 -2.18
CA GLY A 139 2.80 19.73 -2.16
C GLY A 139 2.13 19.26 -3.45
N TYR A 140 2.88 18.68 -4.40
CA TYR A 140 2.30 18.08 -5.59
C TYR A 140 1.63 16.75 -5.25
N ILE A 141 0.50 16.44 -5.91
CA ILE A 141 -0.12 15.12 -5.80
C ILE A 141 0.76 14.11 -6.53
N VAL A 142 1.20 13.11 -5.78
CA VAL A 142 2.06 12.01 -6.22
C VAL A 142 1.22 10.76 -6.48
N ALA A 143 0.26 10.51 -5.61
CA ALA A 143 -0.68 9.41 -5.74
C ALA A 143 -1.98 9.72 -5.00
N HIS A 144 -3.04 9.02 -5.34
CA HIS A 144 -4.28 9.01 -4.56
C HIS A 144 -4.91 7.61 -4.58
N TYR A 145 -5.77 7.36 -3.60
CA TYR A 145 -6.56 6.13 -3.53
C TYR A 145 -7.99 6.45 -3.15
N ASP A 146 -8.92 5.83 -3.87
CA ASP A 146 -10.35 6.09 -3.78
C ASP A 146 -11.10 4.76 -3.69
N LEU A 147 -11.77 4.52 -2.56
CA LEU A 147 -12.78 3.45 -2.46
C LEU A 147 -14.02 3.80 -3.26
N ARG A 148 -14.61 2.77 -3.89
CA ARG A 148 -15.92 2.90 -4.52
C ARG A 148 -16.94 3.42 -3.50
N PRO A 149 -17.65 4.53 -3.78
CA PRO A 149 -18.75 4.96 -2.93
C PRO A 149 -19.84 3.87 -2.86
N PRO A 150 -20.46 3.65 -1.69
CA PRO A 150 -21.42 2.55 -1.51
C PRO A 150 -22.67 2.65 -2.41
N ASN A 151 -22.93 3.84 -2.95
CA ASN A 151 -24.16 4.16 -3.68
C ASN A 151 -23.99 4.16 -5.21
N ILE A 152 -22.81 3.77 -5.72
CA ILE A 152 -22.51 3.77 -7.16
C ILE A 152 -22.49 2.33 -7.68
N ALA A 153 -23.35 2.05 -8.65
CA ALA A 153 -23.34 0.78 -9.37
C ALA A 153 -22.08 0.68 -10.23
N VAL A 154 -21.43 -0.48 -10.21
CA VAL A 154 -20.27 -0.79 -11.06
C VAL A 154 -20.56 -2.04 -11.87
N TYR A 155 -20.13 -2.02 -13.13
CA TYR A 155 -20.31 -3.12 -14.06
C TYR A 155 -18.94 -3.56 -14.55
N GLY A 156 -18.53 -4.78 -14.18
CA GLY A 156 -17.29 -5.39 -14.66
C GLY A 156 -15.99 -4.88 -14.03
N VAL A 157 -16.03 -3.95 -13.08
CA VAL A 157 -14.88 -3.44 -12.30
C VAL A 157 -15.24 -3.28 -10.82
N SER A 158 -14.25 -3.20 -9.94
CA SER A 158 -14.44 -2.99 -8.50
C SER A 158 -14.90 -1.56 -8.17
N GLY A 159 -14.48 -0.58 -8.97
CA GLY A 159 -14.65 0.84 -8.70
C GLY A 159 -13.69 1.43 -7.66
N ASN A 160 -12.81 0.61 -7.08
CA ASN A 160 -11.74 1.09 -6.21
C ASN A 160 -10.50 1.37 -7.05
N THR A 161 -9.90 2.53 -6.88
CA THR A 161 -8.76 2.93 -7.72
C THR A 161 -7.58 3.40 -6.87
N PHE A 162 -6.39 2.99 -7.28
CA PHE A 162 -5.12 3.49 -6.78
C PHE A 162 -4.36 4.11 -7.94
N THR A 163 -4.10 5.41 -7.90
CA THR A 163 -3.42 6.11 -8.99
C THR A 163 -2.09 6.66 -8.52
N VAL A 164 -1.03 6.44 -9.29
CA VAL A 164 0.31 7.00 -9.11
C VAL A 164 0.66 7.84 -10.34
N HIS A 165 1.03 9.10 -10.14
CA HIS A 165 1.43 9.99 -11.23
C HIS A 165 2.69 9.46 -11.94
N ASP A 166 2.74 9.66 -13.25
CA ASP A 166 3.73 9.05 -14.16
C ASP A 166 5.19 9.28 -13.74
N ALA A 167 5.48 10.50 -13.27
CA ALA A 167 6.79 10.91 -12.78
C ALA A 167 7.28 10.11 -11.56
N TYR A 168 6.39 9.37 -10.90
CA TYR A 168 6.63 8.59 -9.69
C TYR A 168 6.34 7.10 -9.88
N SER A 169 6.20 6.64 -11.12
CA SER A 169 5.91 5.24 -11.47
C SER A 169 6.93 4.24 -10.91
N SER A 170 8.20 4.63 -10.78
CA SER A 170 9.23 3.80 -10.13
C SER A 170 8.98 3.55 -8.64
N LEU A 171 8.11 4.34 -8.01
CA LEU A 171 7.79 4.28 -6.58
C LEU A 171 6.48 3.54 -6.29
N CYS A 172 5.84 2.90 -7.29
CA CYS A 172 4.56 2.22 -7.09
C CYS A 172 4.57 1.24 -5.90
N VAL A 173 5.68 0.52 -5.68
CA VAL A 173 5.82 -0.42 -4.55
C VAL A 173 5.94 0.33 -3.21
N ASP A 174 6.79 1.36 -3.12
CA ASP A 174 6.94 2.19 -1.91
C ASP A 174 5.60 2.86 -1.51
N ILE A 175 4.91 3.43 -2.51
CA ILE A 175 3.65 4.14 -2.33
C ILE A 175 2.54 3.16 -1.95
N LEU A 176 2.44 2.00 -2.59
CA LEU A 176 1.44 0.98 -2.21
C LEU A 176 1.72 0.44 -0.80
N ALA A 177 2.97 0.14 -0.46
CA ALA A 177 3.34 -0.36 0.87
C ALA A 177 2.96 0.65 1.98
N SER A 178 3.28 1.93 1.76
CA SER A 178 2.93 2.99 2.71
C SER A 178 1.42 3.20 2.79
N LEU A 179 0.69 3.16 1.67
CA LEU A 179 -0.77 3.21 1.64
C LEU A 179 -1.40 2.04 2.41
N THR A 180 -0.92 0.80 2.22
CA THR A 180 -1.42 -0.38 2.94
C THR A 180 -1.28 -0.19 4.46
N ILE A 181 -0.14 0.35 4.94
CA ILE A 181 0.04 0.67 6.35
C ILE A 181 -0.96 1.76 6.80
N MET A 182 -1.12 2.84 6.03
CA MET A 182 -2.07 3.92 6.36
C MET A 182 -3.51 3.44 6.46
N ARG A 183 -3.96 2.62 5.50
CA ARG A 183 -5.28 1.99 5.50
C ARG A 183 -5.46 1.05 6.70
N TYR A 184 -4.42 0.30 7.06
CA TYR A 184 -4.44 -0.55 8.26
C TYR A 184 -4.58 0.28 9.54
N ILE A 185 -3.86 1.40 9.66
CA ILE A 185 -3.96 2.33 10.80
C ILE A 185 -5.40 2.86 10.90
N ALA A 186 -5.97 3.33 9.80
CA ALA A 186 -7.32 3.87 9.78
C ALA A 186 -8.39 2.86 10.20
N LYS A 187 -8.22 1.57 9.82
CA LYS A 187 -9.18 0.51 10.13
C LYS A 187 -9.07 -0.04 11.55
N TYR A 188 -7.87 -0.09 12.13
CA TYR A 188 -7.61 -0.87 13.35
C TYR A 188 -6.93 -0.10 14.49
N ARG A 189 -6.52 1.17 14.29
CA ARG A 189 -5.65 1.91 15.23
C ARG A 189 -6.08 3.39 15.41
N GLN A 190 -7.37 3.68 15.30
CA GLN A 190 -7.93 4.98 15.70
C GLN A 190 -8.01 5.11 17.22
#